data_AF-A0A7G2F7Y5-F1
#
_entry.id   AF-A0A7G2F7Y5-F1
#
_cell.length_a   1.000
_cell.length_b   1.000
_cell.length_c   1.000
_cell.angle_alpha   90.00
_cell.angle_beta   90.00
_cell.angle_gamma   90.00
#
_symmetry.space_group_name_H-M   'P 1'
#
loop_
_entity.id
_entity.type
_entity.pdbx_description
1 polymer ?
#
loop_
_entity_poly.entity_id
_entity_poly.type
_entity_poly.pdbx_seq_one_letter_code
_entity_poly.pdbx_strand_id
1 'polypeptide(L)'
;MEESIRIRRSKEPTLILQLVKKLKHEVSTAESSTELSPNVKHKLVDEILQRLKSFEDKSNVTQLREVVETWRNEKLEEAKELIQGQNGVNSTLIVEEAGMLVRALELEWDVLSEEIGFWLPAEVTNVEHDDKPEGEEEPEEILAGRPVPAVCNAELHTDYGGAAVRWGLTHHKESAADCCQACLDQAKRAKPGETRCNIWVYCPSEFGCFSPDIYEHKHQECWLKYAEKPKQNFKDRYSETYRNNHPKAPSIVPWVSGVVTA
;
A
#
# COMPACT_ATOMS: atom_id res chain seq x y z
N MET A 1 -18.19 -21.20 -9.28
CA MET A 1 -16.86 -21.39 -9.93
C MET A 1 -16.96 -21.34 -11.45
N GLU A 2 -17.96 -21.98 -12.08
CA GLU A 2 -18.14 -21.90 -13.54
C GLU A 2 -18.54 -20.50 -14.04
N GLU A 3 -19.36 -19.78 -13.27
CA GLU A 3 -19.81 -18.43 -13.62
C GLU A 3 -18.67 -17.40 -13.56
N SER A 4 -17.76 -17.51 -12.57
CA SER A 4 -16.56 -16.67 -12.50
C SER A 4 -15.58 -16.94 -13.63
N ILE A 5 -15.46 -18.20 -14.08
CA ILE A 5 -14.66 -18.56 -15.26
C ILE A 5 -15.28 -17.95 -16.53
N ARG A 6 -16.61 -17.97 -16.65
CA ARG A 6 -17.33 -17.40 -17.79
C ARG A 6 -17.15 -15.88 -17.89
N ILE A 7 -17.26 -15.18 -16.76
CA ILE A 7 -17.04 -13.73 -16.68
C ILE A 7 -15.58 -13.35 -17.03
N ARG A 8 -14.60 -14.13 -16.54
CA ARG A 8 -13.19 -13.90 -16.86
C ARG A 8 -12.90 -14.08 -18.36
N ARG A 9 -13.49 -15.11 -18.99
CA ARG A 9 -13.36 -15.33 -20.44
C ARG A 9 -14.06 -14.26 -21.27
N SER A 10 -15.22 -13.76 -20.84
CA SER A 10 -15.93 -12.69 -21.57
C SER A 10 -15.25 -11.32 -21.45
N LYS A 11 -14.48 -11.09 -20.38
CA LYS A 11 -13.71 -9.86 -20.15
C LYS A 11 -12.24 -9.97 -20.58
N GLU A 12 -11.85 -11.08 -21.20
CA GLU A 12 -10.47 -11.27 -21.67
C GLU A 12 -10.17 -10.27 -22.80
N PRO A 13 -9.13 -9.43 -22.69
CA PRO A 13 -8.83 -8.40 -23.67
C PRO A 13 -8.11 -9.02 -24.88
N THR A 14 -8.88 -9.77 -25.68
CA THR A 14 -8.41 -10.54 -26.83
C THR A 14 -7.64 -9.69 -27.85
N LEU A 15 -8.04 -8.44 -28.05
CA LEU A 15 -7.33 -7.48 -28.90
C LEU A 15 -5.92 -7.17 -28.38
N ILE A 16 -5.77 -6.92 -27.07
CA ILE A 16 -4.47 -6.66 -26.43
C ILE A 16 -3.59 -7.91 -26.54
N LEU A 17 -4.14 -9.10 -26.30
CA LEU A 17 -3.40 -10.36 -26.43
C LEU A 17 -2.92 -10.63 -27.87
N GLN A 18 -3.72 -10.26 -28.88
CA GLN A 18 -3.31 -10.36 -30.28
C GLN A 18 -2.20 -9.36 -30.63
N LEU A 19 -2.31 -8.12 -30.15
CA LEU A 19 -1.28 -7.09 -30.30
C LEU A 19 0.04 -7.53 -29.65
N VAL A 20 -0.01 -8.05 -28.42
CA VAL A 20 1.18 -8.57 -27.71
C VAL A 20 1.82 -9.73 -28.46
N LYS A 21 1.01 -10.67 -29.01
CA LYS A 21 1.54 -11.77 -29.82
C LYS A 21 2.22 -11.29 -31.10
N LYS A 22 1.64 -10.27 -31.76
CA LYS A 22 2.21 -9.68 -32.96
C LYS A 22 3.52 -8.93 -32.67
N LEU A 23 3.54 -8.13 -31.61
CA LEU A 23 4.75 -7.44 -31.12
C LEU A 23 5.84 -8.44 -30.75
N LYS A 24 5.50 -9.52 -30.04
CA LYS A 24 6.48 -10.57 -29.67
C LYS A 24 7.14 -11.21 -30.88
N HIS A 25 6.38 -11.44 -31.95
CA HIS A 25 6.92 -11.98 -33.20
C HIS A 25 7.83 -10.98 -33.92
N GLU A 26 7.47 -9.69 -33.93
CA GLU A 26 8.28 -8.62 -34.53
C GLU A 26 9.58 -8.38 -33.74
N VAL A 27 9.53 -8.49 -32.41
CA VAL A 27 10.70 -8.37 -31.52
C VAL A 27 11.68 -9.53 -31.70
N SER A 28 11.20 -10.79 -31.80
CA SER A 28 12.07 -11.95 -32.03
C SER A 28 12.80 -11.95 -33.39
N THR A 29 12.37 -11.12 -34.35
CA THR A 29 13.06 -10.97 -35.64
C THR A 29 14.14 -9.89 -35.66
N ALA A 30 14.26 -9.08 -34.59
CA ALA A 30 15.19 -7.93 -34.52
C ALA A 30 16.42 -8.15 -33.62
N GLU A 31 16.61 -9.35 -33.08
CA GLU A 31 17.77 -9.71 -32.26
C GLU A 31 19.05 -9.79 -33.10
N SER A 32 19.70 -8.65 -33.33
CA SER A 32 21.16 -8.59 -33.43
C SER A 32 21.68 -7.84 -32.22
N SER A 33 22.08 -8.61 -31.22
CA SER A 33 22.71 -8.17 -29.97
C SER A 33 24.13 -7.67 -30.23
N THR A 34 24.29 -6.36 -30.33
CA THR A 34 25.58 -5.69 -30.12
C THR A 34 25.36 -4.68 -29.00
N GLU A 35 25.73 -5.06 -27.79
CA GLU A 35 25.55 -4.26 -26.58
C GLU A 35 26.49 -3.05 -26.57
N LEU A 36 25.99 -1.91 -26.07
CA LEU A 36 26.81 -0.74 -25.80
C LEU A 36 27.94 -1.07 -24.80
N SER A 37 29.10 -0.48 -25.00
CA SER A 37 30.22 -0.61 -24.07
C SER A 37 29.82 -0.17 -22.65
N PRO A 38 30.27 -0.85 -21.58
CA PRO A 38 30.00 -0.45 -20.20
C PRO A 38 30.40 1.01 -19.92
N ASN A 39 31.47 1.51 -20.54
CA ASN A 39 31.93 2.88 -20.34
C ASN A 39 30.92 3.91 -20.87
N VAL A 40 30.32 3.62 -22.03
CA VAL A 40 29.25 4.47 -22.59
C VAL A 40 28.04 4.45 -21.67
N LYS A 41 27.61 3.28 -21.20
CA LYS A 41 26.48 3.15 -20.26
C LYS A 41 26.69 3.99 -18.99
N HIS A 42 27.86 3.92 -18.36
CA HIS A 42 28.18 4.73 -17.18
C HIS A 42 28.14 6.23 -17.48
N LYS A 43 28.67 6.65 -18.64
CA LYS A 43 28.63 8.06 -19.06
C LYS A 43 27.20 8.58 -19.24
N LEU A 44 26.31 7.76 -19.81
CA LEU A 44 24.90 8.13 -19.96
C LEU A 44 24.23 8.32 -18.59
N VAL A 45 24.49 7.42 -17.63
CA VAL A 45 23.98 7.55 -16.27
C VAL A 45 24.43 8.85 -15.61
N ASP A 46 25.73 9.16 -15.70
CA ASP A 46 26.29 10.38 -15.11
C ASP A 46 25.67 11.65 -15.72
N GLU A 47 25.47 11.68 -17.04
CA GLU A 47 24.82 12.81 -17.73
C GLU A 47 23.36 12.98 -17.30
N ILE A 48 22.58 11.89 -17.21
CA ILE A 48 21.19 11.91 -16.72
C ILE A 48 21.15 12.42 -15.27
N LEU A 49 22.00 11.88 -14.39
CA LEU A 49 22.07 12.30 -12.99
C LEU A 49 22.46 13.76 -12.85
N GLN A 50 23.37 14.27 -13.70
CA GLN A 50 23.76 15.66 -13.68
C GLN A 50 22.60 16.57 -14.11
N ARG A 51 21.83 16.19 -15.14
CA ARG A 51 20.63 16.93 -15.56
C ARG A 51 19.59 16.95 -14.45
N LEU A 52 19.32 15.81 -13.82
CA LEU A 52 18.35 15.71 -12.74
C LEU A 52 18.77 16.48 -11.48
N LYS A 53 20.06 16.49 -11.11
CA LYS A 53 20.57 17.30 -9.98
C LYS A 53 20.44 18.80 -10.18
N SER A 54 20.44 19.28 -11.43
CA SER A 54 20.20 20.70 -11.73
C SER A 54 18.73 21.10 -11.57
N PHE A 55 17.83 20.13 -11.40
CA PHE A 55 16.39 20.31 -11.22
C PHE A 55 16.04 20.11 -9.72
N GLU A 56 15.59 21.18 -9.05
CA GLU A 56 15.39 21.24 -7.58
C GLU A 56 14.38 20.23 -6.98
N ASP A 57 14.51 19.99 -5.66
CA ASP A 57 13.83 19.00 -4.78
C ASP A 57 12.27 19.02 -4.75
N LYS A 58 11.59 19.85 -5.54
CA LYS A 58 10.11 19.99 -5.54
C LYS A 58 9.44 19.72 -6.89
N SER A 59 10.14 19.06 -7.80
CA SER A 59 9.64 18.81 -9.15
C SER A 59 8.72 17.59 -9.19
N ASN A 60 7.58 17.69 -9.90
CA ASN A 60 6.65 16.57 -10.05
C ASN A 60 7.23 15.50 -11.01
N VAL A 61 6.68 14.28 -10.98
CA VAL A 61 7.17 13.15 -11.80
C VAL A 61 7.10 13.47 -13.30
N THR A 62 6.09 14.23 -13.72
CA THR A 62 5.91 14.69 -15.10
C THR A 62 7.08 15.57 -15.58
N GLN A 63 7.53 16.51 -14.74
CA GLN A 63 8.66 17.39 -15.04
C GLN A 63 9.98 16.63 -15.11
N LEU A 64 10.19 15.67 -14.20
CA LEU A 64 11.39 14.82 -14.23
C LEU A 64 11.44 13.98 -15.52
N ARG A 65 10.30 13.49 -15.99
CA ARG A 65 10.20 12.77 -17.27
C ARG A 65 10.53 13.68 -18.45
N GLU A 66 9.98 14.88 -18.50
CA GLU A 66 10.23 15.85 -19.56
C GLU A 66 11.72 16.22 -19.67
N VAL A 67 12.41 16.36 -18.52
CA VAL A 67 13.86 16.62 -18.48
C VAL A 67 14.67 15.49 -19.13
N VAL A 68 14.32 14.23 -18.82
CA VAL A 68 15.03 13.07 -19.38
C VAL A 68 14.69 12.85 -20.85
N GLU A 69 13.45 13.08 -21.26
CA GLU A 69 13.06 13.04 -22.68
C GLU A 69 13.79 14.11 -23.49
N THR A 70 13.95 15.32 -22.93
CA THR A 70 14.73 16.39 -23.57
C THR A 70 16.19 16.01 -23.71
N TRP A 71 16.81 15.50 -22.64
CA TRP A 71 18.20 15.01 -22.69
C TRP A 71 18.37 13.87 -23.72
N ARG A 72 17.43 12.93 -23.78
CA ARG A 72 17.45 11.81 -24.72
C ARG A 72 17.44 12.31 -26.17
N ASN A 73 16.59 13.29 -26.47
CA ASN A 73 16.50 13.89 -27.81
C ASN A 73 17.79 14.64 -28.18
N GLU A 74 18.34 15.43 -27.27
CA GLU A 74 19.64 16.10 -27.47
C GLU A 74 20.76 15.08 -27.73
N LYS A 75 20.81 14.00 -26.95
CA LYS A 75 21.84 12.97 -27.08
C LYS A 75 21.74 12.18 -28.38
N LEU A 76 20.50 11.96 -28.84
CA LEU A 76 20.22 11.31 -30.12
C LEU A 76 20.74 12.15 -31.29
N GLU A 77 20.52 13.47 -31.26
CA GLU A 77 21.02 14.37 -32.29
C GLU A 77 22.56 14.45 -32.30
N GLU A 78 23.21 14.56 -31.12
CA GLU A 78 24.68 14.48 -31.00
C GLU A 78 25.24 13.21 -31.66
N ALA A 79 24.59 12.06 -31.43
CA ALA A 79 25.03 10.78 -31.99
C ALA A 79 24.80 10.73 -33.52
N LYS A 80 23.71 11.29 -34.03
CA LYS A 80 23.41 11.39 -35.47
C LYS A 80 24.41 12.30 -36.19
N GLU A 81 24.78 13.43 -35.60
CA GLU A 81 25.78 14.36 -36.15
C GLU A 81 27.18 13.72 -36.22
N LEU A 82 27.57 12.94 -35.21
CA LEU A 82 28.84 12.22 -35.19
C LEU A 82 28.97 11.22 -36.34
N ILE A 83 27.87 10.58 -36.74
CA ILE A 83 27.82 9.68 -37.89
C ILE A 83 27.99 10.45 -39.21
N GLN A 84 27.40 11.64 -39.32
CA GLN A 84 27.43 12.46 -40.55
C GLN A 84 28.77 13.19 -40.76
N GLY A 85 29.51 13.50 -39.69
CA GLY A 85 30.69 14.36 -39.73
C GLY A 85 32.06 13.71 -40.00
N GLN A 86 32.18 12.36 -40.08
CA GLN A 86 33.48 11.68 -40.14
C GLN A 86 33.83 11.06 -41.51
N ASN A 87 34.95 11.53 -42.10
CA ASN A 87 35.51 11.08 -43.40
C ASN A 87 36.93 10.45 -43.26
N GLY A 88 37.30 9.87 -42.11
CA GLY A 88 38.66 9.40 -41.82
C GLY A 88 38.80 7.90 -41.47
N VAL A 89 39.99 7.32 -41.67
CA VAL A 89 40.25 5.86 -41.58
C VAL A 89 40.26 5.30 -40.13
N ASN A 90 40.35 6.14 -39.09
CA ASN A 90 40.22 5.74 -37.68
C ASN A 90 38.76 5.83 -37.15
N SER A 91 37.81 6.17 -38.01
CA SER A 91 36.44 6.52 -37.65
C SER A 91 35.48 5.36 -37.53
N THR A 92 35.80 4.17 -38.05
CA THR A 92 34.82 3.09 -38.19
C THR A 92 34.25 2.63 -36.86
N LEU A 93 35.11 2.46 -35.84
CA LEU A 93 34.70 2.05 -34.49
C LEU A 93 33.81 3.10 -33.79
N ILE A 94 34.14 4.39 -33.98
CA ILE A 94 33.40 5.51 -33.37
C ILE A 94 32.03 5.66 -34.03
N VAL A 95 31.96 5.48 -35.35
CA VAL A 95 30.71 5.52 -36.11
C VAL A 95 29.82 4.32 -35.79
N GLU A 96 30.39 3.13 -35.62
CA GLU A 96 29.67 1.95 -35.15
C GLU A 96 29.09 2.16 -33.73
N GLU A 97 29.89 2.67 -32.79
CA GLU A 97 29.46 2.95 -31.43
C GLU A 97 28.39 4.06 -31.37
N ALA A 98 28.51 5.09 -32.20
CA ALA A 98 27.47 6.11 -32.38
C ALA A 98 26.18 5.54 -32.99
N GLY A 99 26.28 4.64 -33.97
CA GLY A 99 25.13 3.94 -34.54
C GLY A 99 24.40 3.05 -33.53
N MET A 100 25.14 2.36 -32.69
CA MET A 100 24.58 1.59 -31.57
C MET A 100 23.88 2.50 -30.56
N LEU A 101 24.47 3.67 -30.25
CA LEU A 101 23.88 4.64 -29.35
C LEU A 101 22.57 5.22 -29.91
N VAL A 102 22.52 5.53 -31.21
CA VAL A 102 21.29 5.96 -31.89
C VAL A 102 20.20 4.90 -31.77
N ARG A 103 20.52 3.62 -32.05
CA ARG A 103 19.55 2.52 -31.91
C ARG A 103 19.05 2.39 -30.47
N ALA A 104 19.94 2.43 -29.49
CA ALA A 104 19.61 2.32 -28.08
C ALA A 104 18.75 3.48 -27.58
N LEU A 105 19.04 4.70 -28.04
CA LEU A 105 18.27 5.89 -27.67
C LEU A 105 16.96 6.02 -28.44
N GLU A 106 16.84 5.59 -29.69
CA GLU A 106 15.63 5.80 -30.51
C GLU A 106 14.64 4.63 -30.43
N LEU A 107 15.15 3.40 -30.51
CA LEU A 107 14.33 2.19 -30.66
C LEU A 107 14.29 1.33 -29.40
N GLU A 108 15.39 1.27 -28.64
CA GLU A 108 15.58 0.34 -27.52
C GLU A 108 15.70 1.05 -26.17
N TRP A 109 15.08 2.23 -26.03
CA TRP A 109 15.21 3.06 -24.84
C TRP A 109 14.76 2.36 -23.55
N ASP A 110 13.68 1.58 -23.61
CA ASP A 110 13.19 0.85 -22.45
C ASP A 110 14.21 -0.21 -22.00
N VAL A 111 14.83 -0.91 -22.95
CA VAL A 111 15.89 -1.91 -22.68
C VAL A 111 17.13 -1.23 -22.11
N LEU A 112 17.58 -0.13 -22.73
CA LEU A 112 18.71 0.66 -22.25
C LEU A 112 18.45 1.19 -20.83
N SER A 113 17.24 1.68 -20.56
CA SER A 113 16.84 2.21 -19.25
C SER A 113 16.92 1.14 -18.17
N GLU A 114 16.44 -0.07 -18.44
CA GLU A 114 16.57 -1.20 -17.53
C GLU A 114 18.05 -1.58 -17.28
N GLU A 115 18.85 -1.66 -18.34
CA GLU A 115 20.27 -2.02 -18.25
C GLU A 115 21.10 -1.01 -17.44
N ILE A 116 20.80 0.29 -17.57
CA ILE A 116 21.49 1.34 -16.82
C ILE A 116 20.86 1.58 -15.43
N GLY A 117 19.84 0.80 -15.05
CA GLY A 117 19.16 0.91 -13.77
C GLY A 117 18.35 2.20 -13.61
N PHE A 118 17.95 2.81 -14.72
CA PHE A 118 17.15 4.03 -14.74
C PHE A 118 15.67 3.70 -14.83
N TRP A 119 14.92 3.93 -13.74
CA TRP A 119 13.48 3.73 -13.69
C TRP A 119 12.77 4.96 -13.11
N LEU A 120 11.93 5.61 -13.92
CA LEU A 120 11.03 6.67 -13.47
C LEU A 120 9.62 6.08 -13.26
N PRO A 121 9.03 6.22 -12.06
CA PRO A 121 7.66 5.77 -11.81
C PRO A 121 6.70 6.36 -12.85
N ALA A 122 5.78 5.55 -13.36
CA ALA A 122 4.63 6.08 -14.07
C ALA A 122 3.77 6.89 -13.09
N GLU A 123 3.16 7.97 -13.56
CA GLU A 123 2.16 8.69 -12.79
C GLU A 123 0.90 7.81 -12.75
N VAL A 124 0.83 6.92 -11.74
CA VAL A 124 -0.32 6.04 -11.55
C VAL A 124 -1.42 6.86 -10.90
N THR A 125 -2.35 7.35 -11.72
CA THR A 125 -3.63 7.84 -11.24
C THR A 125 -4.45 6.63 -10.80
N ASN A 126 -4.36 6.29 -9.51
CA ASN A 126 -5.24 5.30 -8.91
C ASN A 126 -6.65 5.92 -8.87
N VAL A 127 -7.48 5.56 -9.83
CA VAL A 127 -8.92 5.79 -9.74
C VAL A 127 -9.45 4.61 -8.93
N GLU A 128 -9.76 4.84 -7.65
CA GLU A 128 -10.55 3.89 -6.88
C GLU A 128 -11.90 3.70 -7.59
N HIS A 129 -12.05 2.57 -8.25
CA HIS A 129 -13.34 2.10 -8.72
C HIS A 129 -14.01 1.42 -7.55
N ASP A 130 -15.06 2.05 -7.02
CA ASP A 130 -15.97 1.38 -6.09
C ASP A 130 -16.79 0.37 -6.90
N ASP A 131 -16.20 -0.80 -7.14
CA ASP A 131 -16.84 -1.94 -7.80
C ASP A 131 -17.95 -2.57 -6.94
N LYS A 132 -18.25 -1.97 -5.78
CA LYS A 132 -19.33 -2.37 -4.89
C LYS A 132 -20.68 -2.05 -5.54
N PRO A 133 -21.52 -3.05 -5.84
CA PRO A 133 -22.85 -2.80 -6.38
C PRO A 133 -23.69 -2.01 -5.36
N GLU A 134 -24.42 -1.01 -5.84
CA GLU A 134 -25.35 -0.23 -5.01
C GLU A 134 -26.34 -1.17 -4.30
N GLY A 135 -26.26 -1.25 -2.97
CA GLY A 135 -27.18 -2.03 -2.13
C GLY A 135 -26.64 -3.35 -1.58
N GLU A 136 -25.39 -3.73 -1.85
CA GLU A 136 -24.73 -4.80 -1.08
C GLU A 136 -24.20 -4.26 0.25
N GLU A 137 -24.86 -4.67 1.34
CA GLU A 137 -24.33 -4.51 2.70
C GLU A 137 -23.01 -5.29 2.81
N GLU A 138 -21.99 -4.69 3.42
CA GLU A 138 -20.76 -5.44 3.68
C GLU A 138 -21.10 -6.67 4.54
N PRO A 139 -20.51 -7.84 4.27
CA PRO A 139 -20.72 -8.99 5.12
C PRO A 139 -20.40 -8.58 6.55
N GLU A 140 -21.42 -8.61 7.42
CA GLU A 140 -21.27 -8.24 8.83
C GLU A 140 -20.08 -8.99 9.40
N GLU A 141 -19.11 -8.26 9.96
CA GLU A 141 -17.93 -8.89 10.55
C GLU A 141 -18.39 -9.71 11.77
N ILE A 142 -18.39 -11.04 11.62
CA ILE A 142 -18.96 -11.95 12.62
C ILE A 142 -17.97 -12.12 13.77
N LEU A 143 -18.37 -11.71 14.96
CA LEU A 143 -17.62 -11.99 16.19
C LEU A 143 -17.69 -13.48 16.54
N ALA A 144 -16.54 -14.07 16.84
CA ALA A 144 -16.46 -15.44 17.31
C ALA A 144 -17.20 -15.63 18.65
N GLY A 145 -17.89 -16.77 18.77
CA GLY A 145 -18.63 -17.16 19.97
C GLY A 145 -20.13 -16.89 19.89
N ARG A 146 -20.77 -16.79 21.05
CA ARG A 146 -22.21 -16.50 21.12
C ARG A 146 -22.49 -15.03 20.75
N PRO A 147 -23.67 -14.72 20.19
CA PRO A 147 -24.06 -13.35 19.90
C PRO A 147 -23.97 -12.45 21.14
N VAL A 148 -23.48 -11.22 20.96
CA VAL A 148 -23.37 -10.26 22.05
C VAL A 148 -24.77 -9.75 22.42
N PRO A 149 -25.19 -9.81 23.69
CA PRO A 149 -26.49 -9.29 24.12
C PRO A 149 -26.68 -7.81 23.80
N ALA A 150 -27.89 -7.39 23.43
CA ALA A 150 -28.19 -5.99 23.07
C ALA A 150 -27.85 -4.97 24.18
N VAL A 151 -28.02 -5.36 25.46
CA VAL A 151 -27.66 -4.54 26.64
C VAL A 151 -26.18 -4.12 26.68
N CYS A 152 -25.33 -4.84 25.93
CA CYS A 152 -23.90 -4.58 25.86
C CYS A 152 -23.54 -3.44 24.91
N ASN A 153 -24.47 -3.01 24.03
CA ASN A 153 -24.27 -2.00 22.99
C ASN A 153 -22.92 -2.20 22.28
N ALA A 154 -22.75 -3.39 21.69
CA ALA A 154 -21.49 -3.78 21.06
C ALA A 154 -21.24 -2.95 19.80
N GLU A 155 -20.04 -2.39 19.72
CA GLU A 155 -19.54 -1.67 18.57
C GLU A 155 -18.23 -2.31 18.10
N LEU A 156 -18.23 -2.69 16.82
CA LEU A 156 -17.02 -3.09 16.11
C LEU A 156 -16.10 -1.89 15.91
N HIS A 157 -14.81 -2.18 15.85
CA HIS A 157 -13.75 -1.19 15.61
C HIS A 157 -13.82 0.02 16.55
N THR A 158 -14.04 -0.22 17.83
CA THR A 158 -14.16 0.82 18.85
C THR A 158 -13.26 0.51 20.04
N ASP A 159 -12.51 1.50 20.50
CA ASP A 159 -11.89 1.50 21.85
C ASP A 159 -12.48 2.63 22.69
N TYR A 160 -13.12 2.25 23.80
CA TYR A 160 -13.57 3.20 24.81
C TYR A 160 -12.48 3.46 25.86
N GLY A 161 -12.26 4.74 26.15
CA GLY A 161 -11.46 5.18 27.29
C GLY A 161 -12.18 4.96 28.62
N GLY A 162 -11.42 4.93 29.72
CA GLY A 162 -11.97 4.82 31.07
C GLY A 162 -10.97 4.28 32.07
N ALA A 163 -11.30 4.39 33.35
CA ALA A 163 -10.48 3.81 34.42
C ALA A 163 -10.68 2.30 34.45
N ALA A 164 -9.59 1.52 34.38
CA ALA A 164 -9.67 0.08 34.45
C ALA A 164 -10.14 -0.38 35.85
N VAL A 165 -11.31 -1.02 35.92
CA VAL A 165 -11.77 -1.74 37.11
C VAL A 165 -11.24 -3.17 37.12
N ARG A 166 -10.91 -3.71 35.94
CA ARG A 166 -10.14 -4.94 35.79
C ARG A 166 -9.28 -4.87 34.53
N TRP A 167 -7.99 -5.17 34.70
CA TRP A 167 -6.99 -5.11 33.64
C TRP A 167 -7.11 -6.29 32.69
N GLY A 168 -7.14 -6.02 31.38
CA GLY A 168 -7.26 -7.05 30.35
C GLY A 168 -6.01 -7.91 30.20
N LEU A 169 -4.82 -7.37 30.48
CA LEU A 169 -3.53 -8.10 30.44
C LEU A 169 -3.54 -9.43 31.23
N THR A 170 -4.36 -9.52 32.29
CA THR A 170 -4.51 -10.74 33.09
C THR A 170 -5.95 -11.25 33.11
N HIS A 171 -6.85 -10.65 32.33
CA HIS A 171 -8.25 -11.01 32.27
C HIS A 171 -8.67 -11.35 30.84
N HIS A 172 -8.65 -12.65 30.54
CA HIS A 172 -9.02 -13.15 29.22
C HIS A 172 -10.43 -13.74 29.21
N LYS A 173 -11.13 -13.60 28.08
CA LYS A 173 -12.45 -14.15 27.81
C LYS A 173 -12.51 -14.73 26.40
N GLU A 174 -13.23 -15.83 26.22
CA GLU A 174 -13.28 -16.54 24.93
C GLU A 174 -14.06 -15.77 23.84
N SER A 175 -14.92 -14.83 24.25
CA SER A 175 -15.74 -14.05 23.32
C SER A 175 -16.04 -12.65 23.85
N ALA A 176 -16.43 -11.76 22.93
CA ALA A 176 -16.94 -10.41 23.25
C ALA A 176 -18.17 -10.48 24.17
N ALA A 177 -19.06 -11.44 23.94
CA ALA A 177 -20.24 -11.64 24.77
C ALA A 177 -19.89 -12.01 26.22
N ASP A 178 -18.84 -12.81 26.42
CA ASP A 178 -18.37 -13.17 27.76
C ASP A 178 -17.61 -12.04 28.45
N CYS A 179 -16.96 -11.17 27.66
CA CYS A 179 -16.37 -9.94 28.18
C CYS A 179 -17.45 -8.96 28.67
N CYS A 180 -18.51 -8.74 27.88
CA CYS A 180 -19.65 -7.95 28.33
C CYS A 180 -20.29 -8.56 29.59
N GLN A 181 -20.55 -9.88 29.60
CA GLN A 181 -21.12 -10.54 30.76
C GLN A 181 -20.25 -10.35 32.01
N ALA A 182 -18.92 -10.41 31.86
CA ALA A 182 -17.99 -10.15 32.96
C ALA A 182 -18.11 -8.71 33.49
N CYS A 183 -18.36 -7.72 32.63
CA CYS A 183 -18.65 -6.35 33.04
C CYS A 183 -19.93 -6.28 33.87
N LEU A 184 -21.03 -6.85 33.37
CA LEU A 184 -22.32 -6.90 34.08
C LEU A 184 -22.19 -7.59 35.44
N ASP A 185 -21.47 -8.71 35.50
CA ASP A 185 -21.26 -9.48 36.72
C ASP A 185 -20.35 -8.76 37.72
N GLN A 186 -19.37 -7.98 37.24
CA GLN A 186 -18.56 -7.14 38.11
C GLN A 186 -19.41 -6.00 38.67
N ALA A 187 -20.19 -5.33 37.84
CA ALA A 187 -21.06 -4.23 38.25
C ALA A 187 -22.09 -4.65 39.32
N LYS A 188 -22.66 -5.86 39.20
CA LYS A 188 -23.58 -6.45 40.18
C LYS A 188 -22.92 -6.80 41.51
N ARG A 189 -21.66 -7.22 41.50
CA ARG A 189 -20.91 -7.65 42.70
C ARG A 189 -20.17 -6.52 43.41
N ALA A 190 -20.01 -5.38 42.74
CA ALA A 190 -19.32 -4.22 43.28
C ALA A 190 -19.98 -3.72 44.58
N LYS A 191 -19.16 -3.60 45.62
CA LYS A 191 -19.60 -3.14 46.94
C LYS A 191 -19.89 -1.62 46.94
N PRO A 192 -20.63 -1.12 47.94
CA PRO A 192 -20.77 0.33 48.12
C PRO A 192 -19.40 1.01 48.21
N GLY A 193 -19.13 1.98 47.33
CA GLY A 193 -17.86 2.69 47.23
C GLY A 193 -16.87 2.14 46.19
N GLU A 194 -17.12 0.97 45.61
CA GLU A 194 -16.32 0.45 44.49
C GLU A 194 -16.85 0.97 43.14
N THR A 195 -15.94 1.20 42.19
CA THR A 195 -16.28 1.56 40.82
C THR A 195 -16.91 0.37 40.10
N ARG A 196 -18.12 0.59 39.57
CA ARG A 196 -18.87 -0.42 38.81
C ARG A 196 -18.45 -0.37 37.37
N CYS A 197 -18.21 -1.52 36.75
CA CYS A 197 -17.97 -1.58 35.32
C CYS A 197 -19.18 -1.02 34.56
N ASN A 198 -18.94 -0.12 33.62
CA ASN A 198 -19.94 0.29 32.64
C ASN A 198 -19.43 0.23 31.20
N ILE A 199 -18.16 -0.12 30.99
CA ILE A 199 -17.51 -0.22 29.68
C ILE A 199 -16.74 -1.54 29.63
N TRP A 200 -16.87 -2.26 28.52
CA TRP A 200 -16.07 -3.45 28.23
C TRP A 200 -15.33 -3.25 26.90
N VAL A 201 -14.07 -3.70 26.83
CA VAL A 201 -13.26 -3.68 25.61
C VAL A 201 -12.61 -5.03 25.44
N TYR A 202 -12.80 -5.65 24.27
CA TYR A 202 -12.42 -7.01 23.95
C TYR A 202 -11.50 -7.05 22.73
N CYS A 203 -10.46 -7.89 22.78
CA CYS A 203 -9.59 -8.14 21.63
C CYS A 203 -10.01 -9.42 20.87
N PRO A 204 -10.73 -9.32 19.75
CA PRO A 204 -11.11 -10.49 18.93
C PRO A 204 -9.96 -11.01 18.04
N SER A 205 -8.97 -10.17 17.74
CA SER A 205 -7.89 -10.51 16.81
C SER A 205 -6.96 -11.58 17.38
N GLU A 206 -6.72 -12.66 16.63
CA GLU A 206 -5.75 -13.71 17.00
C GLU A 206 -4.30 -13.19 17.05
N PHE A 207 -4.02 -12.11 16.29
CA PHE A 207 -2.72 -11.45 16.26
C PHE A 207 -2.54 -10.37 17.33
N GLY A 208 -3.53 -10.23 18.24
CA GLY A 208 -3.54 -9.17 19.23
C GLY A 208 -4.11 -7.85 18.70
N CYS A 209 -4.22 -6.88 19.60
CA CYS A 209 -4.88 -5.60 19.33
C CYS A 209 -3.93 -4.44 19.61
N PHE A 210 -3.98 -3.42 18.76
CA PHE A 210 -3.12 -2.25 18.88
C PHE A 210 -3.70 -1.24 19.88
N SER A 211 -2.88 -0.79 20.81
CA SER A 211 -3.13 0.37 21.69
C SER A 211 -1.87 1.24 21.72
N PRO A 212 -1.98 2.58 21.80
CA PRO A 212 -0.84 3.48 21.87
C PRO A 212 -0.23 3.53 23.28
N ASP A 213 0.08 2.37 23.85
CA ASP A 213 0.74 2.25 25.15
C ASP A 213 1.97 1.34 25.08
N ILE A 214 2.56 1.05 26.24
CA ILE A 214 3.80 0.28 26.35
C ILE A 214 3.59 -1.24 26.31
N TYR A 215 2.34 -1.70 26.31
CA TYR A 215 1.99 -3.11 26.40
C TYR A 215 1.74 -3.72 25.02
N GLU A 216 1.94 -5.03 24.95
CA GLU A 216 1.56 -5.85 23.82
C GLU A 216 0.25 -6.56 24.18
N HIS A 217 -0.85 -6.16 23.54
CA HIS A 217 -2.15 -6.74 23.84
C HIS A 217 -2.43 -7.98 23.02
N LYS A 218 -2.86 -9.04 23.69
CA LYS A 218 -3.05 -10.36 23.11
C LYS A 218 -4.52 -10.66 22.80
N HIS A 219 -4.71 -11.68 21.97
CA HIS A 219 -6.03 -12.24 21.70
C HIS A 219 -6.77 -12.56 23.00
N GLN A 220 -8.08 -12.34 23.03
CA GLN A 220 -8.98 -12.61 24.16
C GLN A 220 -8.85 -11.68 25.37
N GLU A 221 -8.00 -10.65 25.33
CA GLU A 221 -7.97 -9.67 26.40
C GLU A 221 -9.34 -9.00 26.59
N CYS A 222 -9.79 -8.95 27.84
CA CYS A 222 -11.05 -8.35 28.25
C CYS A 222 -10.81 -7.28 29.32
N TRP A 223 -10.94 -6.03 28.91
CA TRP A 223 -10.78 -4.87 29.75
C TRP A 223 -12.13 -4.43 30.29
N LEU A 224 -12.25 -4.40 31.62
CA LEU A 224 -13.43 -3.85 32.29
C LEU A 224 -13.08 -2.44 32.77
N LYS A 225 -13.83 -1.45 32.30
CA LYS A 225 -13.55 -0.04 32.57
C LYS A 225 -14.78 0.67 33.16
N TYR A 226 -14.52 1.80 33.79
CA TYR A 226 -15.52 2.75 34.26
C TYR A 226 -15.23 4.15 33.77
N ALA A 227 -16.25 4.85 33.29
CA ALA A 227 -16.24 6.30 33.11
C ALA A 227 -17.63 6.87 33.37
N GLU A 228 -17.72 8.01 34.06
CA GLU A 228 -19.00 8.70 34.28
C GLU A 228 -19.67 9.10 32.95
N LYS A 229 -18.85 9.50 31.97
CA LYS A 229 -19.25 9.79 30.59
C LYS A 229 -18.36 8.98 29.65
N PRO A 230 -18.79 7.79 29.22
CA PRO A 230 -18.04 6.97 28.28
C PRO A 230 -17.70 7.76 27.02
N LYS A 231 -16.41 7.79 26.67
CA LYS A 231 -15.90 8.48 25.48
C LYS A 231 -15.09 7.50 24.65
N GLN A 232 -15.39 7.46 23.34
CA GLN A 232 -14.61 6.71 22.38
C GLN A 232 -13.24 7.39 22.23
N ASN A 233 -12.16 6.63 22.41
CA ASN A 233 -10.81 7.07 22.09
C ASN A 233 -10.57 6.94 20.60
N PHE A 234 -10.93 5.78 20.05
CA PHE A 234 -10.77 5.44 18.64
C PHE A 234 -12.02 4.74 18.13
N LYS A 235 -12.40 5.04 16.89
CA LYS A 235 -13.55 4.47 16.20
C LYS A 235 -13.21 4.29 14.71
N ASP A 236 -13.62 3.16 14.15
CA ASP A 236 -13.45 2.77 12.75
C ASP A 236 -11.99 2.77 12.30
N ARG A 237 -11.53 3.82 11.61
CA ARG A 237 -10.19 3.90 11.03
C ARG A 237 -9.31 4.91 11.77
N TYR A 238 -8.05 4.54 11.97
CA TYR A 238 -7.06 5.51 12.42
C TYR A 238 -6.75 6.51 11.29
N SER A 239 -6.70 7.80 11.61
CA SER A 239 -6.36 8.83 10.62
C SER A 239 -4.94 8.64 10.10
N GLU A 240 -4.67 9.06 8.86
CA GLU A 240 -3.33 8.98 8.28
C GLU A 240 -2.30 9.74 9.12
N THR A 241 -2.64 10.94 9.59
CA THR A 241 -1.78 11.72 10.50
C THR A 241 -1.45 10.93 11.76
N TYR A 242 -2.42 10.22 12.33
CA TYR A 242 -2.19 9.40 13.51
C TYR A 242 -1.27 8.21 13.22
N ARG A 243 -1.46 7.51 12.09
CA ARG A 243 -0.64 6.38 11.66
C ARG A 243 0.78 6.79 11.26
N ASN A 244 0.97 7.98 10.70
CA ASN A 244 2.29 8.54 10.42
C ASN A 244 3.08 8.76 11.72
N ASN A 245 2.39 9.20 12.79
CA ASN A 245 2.99 9.35 14.12
C ASN A 245 3.10 8.03 14.90
N HIS A 246 2.29 7.02 14.54
CA HIS A 246 2.28 5.69 15.16
C HIS A 246 2.37 4.61 14.07
N PRO A 247 3.57 4.34 13.52
CA PRO A 247 3.73 3.44 12.37
C PRO A 247 3.25 2.00 12.59
N LYS A 248 3.08 1.59 13.86
CA LYS A 248 2.55 0.26 14.24
C LYS A 248 1.01 0.22 14.27
N ALA A 249 0.33 1.36 14.16
CA ALA A 249 -1.11 1.41 14.19
C ALA A 249 -1.70 0.80 12.89
N PRO A 250 -2.63 -0.16 13.00
CA PRO A 250 -3.31 -0.71 11.83
C PRO A 250 -4.19 0.36 11.15
N SER A 251 -4.79 0.02 10.01
CA SER A 251 -5.72 0.91 9.31
C SER A 251 -7.05 1.05 10.07
N ILE A 252 -7.51 -0.04 10.68
CA ILE A 252 -8.79 -0.16 11.38
C ILE A 252 -8.53 -0.46 12.85
N VAL A 253 -9.35 0.10 13.74
CA VAL A 253 -9.31 -0.17 15.18
C VAL A 253 -9.61 -1.67 15.41
N PRO A 254 -8.70 -2.43 16.05
CA PRO A 254 -8.87 -3.88 16.17
C PRO A 254 -9.71 -4.30 17.37
N TRP A 255 -10.19 -3.35 18.17
CA TRP A 255 -10.96 -3.59 19.39
C TRP A 255 -12.45 -3.63 19.11
N VAL A 256 -13.16 -4.43 19.92
CA VAL A 256 -14.61 -4.42 20.00
C VAL A 256 -14.97 -3.97 21.40
N SER A 257 -15.87 -3.01 21.53
CA SER A 257 -16.23 -2.50 22.84
C SER A 257 -17.68 -2.07 22.91
N GLY A 258 -18.15 -1.84 24.13
CA GLY A 258 -19.49 -1.35 24.33
C GLY A 258 -19.69 -0.78 25.72
N VAL A 259 -20.73 0.02 25.84
CA VAL A 259 -21.19 0.58 27.11
C VAL A 259 -22.40 -0.24 27.55
N VAL A 260 -22.34 -0.81 28.76
CA VAL A 260 -23.52 -1.51 29.29
C VAL A 260 -24.55 -0.49 29.77
N THR A 261 -25.80 -0.64 29.34
CA THR A 261 -26.92 0.10 29.91
C THR A 261 -27.32 -0.59 31.21
N ALA A 262 -27.18 0.12 32.33
CA ALA A 262 -27.57 -0.34 33.66
C ALA A 262 -29.09 -0.38 33.84
#